data_AF-A0A429S0T6-F1
#
_entry.id   AF-A0A429S0T6-F1
#
_cell.length_a   1.000
_cell.length_b   1.000
_cell.length_c   1.000
_cell.angle_alpha   90.00
_cell.angle_beta   90.00
_cell.angle_gamma   90.00
#
_symmetry.space_group_name_H-M   'P 1'
#
loop_
_entity.id
_entity.type
_entity.pdbx_description
1 polymer ?
#
loop_
_entity_poly.entity_id
_entity_poly.type
_entity_poly.pdbx_seq_one_letter_code
_entity_poly.pdbx_strand_id
1 'polypeptide(L)'
;PAGPTGFDTVVDALHARYGHYHWVHAVPNTALIAAALTHADGDFTRSVCHAVSGGWDTDSNGATAGSLAGLLAGSPAALPDRWTAPLKNRLATTVAGFHGIGFDTLAHLTAQEAARS
;
A
#
# COMPACT_ATOMS: atom_id res chain seq x y z
N PRO A 1 -24.25 -4.95 6.76
CA PRO A 1 -24.11 -4.20 5.48
C PRO A 1 -23.05 -3.10 5.62
N ALA A 2 -21.86 -3.33 5.06
CA ALA A 2 -20.75 -2.37 5.09
C ALA A 2 -20.96 -1.33 3.99
N GLY A 3 -21.59 -0.21 4.35
CA GLY A 3 -21.56 1.01 3.55
C GLY A 3 -20.28 1.82 3.84
N PRO A 4 -20.02 2.89 3.07
CA PRO A 4 -18.85 3.77 3.22
C PRO A 4 -18.74 4.52 4.58
N THR A 5 -19.61 4.22 5.54
CA THR A 5 -19.76 4.93 6.82
C THR A 5 -19.05 4.27 8.01
N GLY A 6 -18.20 3.25 7.78
CA GLY A 6 -17.55 2.50 8.87
C GLY A 6 -16.05 2.76 9.04
N PHE A 7 -15.35 3.11 7.97
CA PHE A 7 -13.88 3.19 8.00
C PHE A 7 -13.39 4.26 8.98
N ASP A 8 -13.96 5.47 8.94
CA ASP A 8 -13.57 6.57 9.83
C ASP A 8 -13.78 6.21 11.30
N THR A 9 -14.88 5.52 11.64
CA THR A 9 -15.12 5.03 13.01
C THR A 9 -14.08 4.00 13.44
N VAL A 10 -13.64 3.12 12.53
CA VAL A 10 -12.56 2.16 12.82
C VAL A 10 -11.24 2.90 13.02
N VAL A 11 -10.93 3.90 12.19
CA VAL A 11 -9.75 4.75 12.34
C VAL A 11 -9.77 5.45 13.70
N ASP A 12 -10.88 6.08 14.09
CA ASP A 12 -11.04 6.73 15.40
C ASP A 12 -10.77 5.74 16.54
N ALA A 13 -11.31 4.51 16.45
CA ALA A 13 -11.09 3.47 17.44
C ALA A 13 -9.62 3.00 17.50
N LEU A 14 -8.95 2.90 16.35
CA LEU A 14 -7.52 2.57 16.27
C LEU A 14 -6.67 3.68 16.91
N HIS A 15 -6.96 4.94 16.63
CA HIS A 15 -6.27 6.10 17.22
C HIS A 15 -6.51 6.18 18.72
N ALA A 16 -7.74 5.96 19.19
CA ALA A 16 -8.04 5.91 20.62
C ALA A 16 -7.29 4.78 21.33
N ARG A 17 -7.15 3.61 20.69
CA ARG A 17 -6.48 2.44 21.28
C ARG A 17 -4.96 2.53 21.23
N TYR A 18 -4.39 3.00 20.13
CA TYR A 18 -2.96 2.91 19.84
C TYR A 18 -2.24 4.26 19.74
N GLY A 19 -2.95 5.39 19.90
CA GLY A 19 -2.37 6.74 19.78
C GLY A 19 -1.28 7.09 20.80
N HIS A 20 -1.04 6.22 21.79
CA HIS A 20 0.08 6.34 22.74
C HIS A 20 1.42 5.85 22.15
N TYR A 21 1.40 5.13 21.02
CA TYR A 21 2.61 4.76 20.30
C TYR A 21 3.13 5.90 19.44
N HIS A 22 4.43 5.90 19.15
CA HIS A 22 4.99 6.80 18.15
C HIS A 22 4.33 6.53 16.78
N TRP A 23 4.13 7.57 15.98
CA TRP A 23 3.36 7.47 14.72
C TRP A 23 3.97 6.51 13.68
N VAL A 24 5.28 6.23 13.73
CA VAL A 24 5.92 5.18 12.88
C VAL A 24 5.90 3.77 13.49
N HIS A 25 5.27 3.56 14.64
CA HIS A 25 5.33 2.28 15.34
C HIS A 25 4.60 1.19 14.53
N ALA A 26 5.17 -0.02 14.46
CA ALA A 26 4.65 -1.08 13.60
C ALA A 26 3.22 -1.53 13.95
N VAL A 27 2.87 -1.58 15.25
CA VAL A 27 1.56 -2.05 15.73
C VAL A 27 0.39 -1.21 15.20
N PRO A 28 0.30 0.11 15.45
CA PRO A 28 -0.80 0.93 14.93
C PRO A 28 -0.86 0.91 13.39
N ASN A 29 0.29 1.01 12.73
CA ASN A 29 0.38 1.02 11.26
C ASN A 29 -0.11 -0.30 10.65
N THR A 30 0.27 -1.45 11.21
CA THR A 30 -0.23 -2.77 10.76
C THR A 30 -1.74 -2.91 10.95
N ALA A 31 -2.27 -2.45 12.08
CA ALA A 31 -3.71 -2.48 12.34
C ALA A 31 -4.48 -1.58 11.36
N LEU A 32 -3.94 -0.41 11.04
CA LEU A 32 -4.53 0.50 10.05
C LEU A 32 -4.53 -0.10 8.64
N ILE A 33 -3.41 -0.70 8.21
CA ILE A 33 -3.33 -1.40 6.91
C ILE A 33 -4.39 -2.50 6.82
N ALA A 34 -4.54 -3.31 7.87
CA ALA A 34 -5.56 -4.36 7.90
C ALA A 34 -6.99 -3.80 7.81
N ALA A 35 -7.28 -2.71 8.54
CA ALA A 35 -8.56 -2.02 8.44
C ALA A 35 -8.80 -1.47 7.02
N ALA A 36 -7.80 -0.81 6.43
CA ALA A 36 -7.90 -0.24 5.08
C ALA A 36 -8.20 -1.32 4.02
N LEU A 37 -7.46 -2.44 4.03
CA LEU A 37 -7.65 -3.54 3.09
C LEU A 37 -9.03 -4.21 3.23
N THR A 38 -9.49 -4.44 4.47
CA THR A 38 -10.78 -5.09 4.71
C THR A 38 -11.97 -4.18 4.37
N HIS A 39 -11.82 -2.86 4.49
CA HIS A 39 -12.85 -1.89 4.10
C HIS A 39 -12.80 -1.51 2.61
N ALA A 40 -11.71 -1.84 1.92
CA ALA A 40 -11.58 -1.59 0.49
C ALA A 40 -12.29 -2.61 -0.39
N ASP A 41 -12.64 -3.80 0.13
CA ASP A 41 -13.36 -4.86 -0.58
C ASP A 41 -12.68 -5.26 -1.91
N GLY A 42 -11.35 -5.42 -1.87
CA GLY A 42 -10.53 -5.76 -3.03
C GLY A 42 -10.27 -4.60 -4.00
N ASP A 43 -10.82 -3.41 -3.78
CA ASP A 43 -10.55 -2.23 -4.63
C ASP A 43 -9.17 -1.62 -4.33
N PHE A 44 -8.31 -1.56 -5.36
CA PHE A 44 -6.95 -1.03 -5.24
C PHE A 44 -6.92 0.43 -4.81
N THR A 45 -7.79 1.28 -5.39
CA THR A 45 -7.79 2.71 -5.08
C THR A 45 -8.23 2.95 -3.65
N ARG A 46 -9.31 2.32 -3.20
CA ARG A 46 -9.79 2.42 -1.82
C ARG A 46 -8.75 1.88 -0.85
N SER A 47 -8.06 0.79 -1.18
CA SER A 47 -7.01 0.23 -0.32
C SER A 47 -5.93 1.26 -0.02
N VAL A 48 -5.39 1.90 -1.06
CA VAL A 48 -4.36 2.94 -0.93
C VAL A 48 -4.92 4.19 -0.26
N CYS A 49 -6.09 4.68 -0.70
CA CYS A 49 -6.71 5.88 -0.14
C CYS A 49 -7.05 5.73 1.34
N HIS A 50 -7.62 4.60 1.77
CA HIS A 50 -7.93 4.34 3.17
C HIS A 50 -6.66 4.26 4.02
N ALA A 51 -5.62 3.55 3.56
CA ALA A 51 -4.35 3.45 4.28
C ALA A 51 -3.68 4.82 4.48
N VAL A 52 -3.69 5.67 3.44
CA VAL A 52 -3.11 7.03 3.50
C VAL A 52 -3.97 7.97 4.34
N SER A 53 -5.29 7.99 4.13
CA SER A 53 -6.21 8.87 4.85
C SER A 53 -6.36 8.50 6.33
N GLY A 54 -6.05 7.27 6.72
CA GLY A 54 -6.02 6.86 8.13
C GLY A 54 -4.86 7.45 8.94
N GLY A 55 -3.88 8.08 8.28
CA GLY A 55 -2.77 8.79 8.91
C GLY A 55 -1.61 7.90 9.35
N TRP A 56 -0.89 8.36 10.38
CA TRP A 56 0.39 7.79 10.84
C TRP A 56 1.44 7.72 9.71
N ASP A 57 2.04 6.56 9.47
CA ASP A 57 3.14 6.40 8.52
C ASP A 57 2.62 6.22 7.08
N THR A 58 2.10 7.32 6.51
CA THR A 58 1.25 7.27 5.30
C THR A 58 1.94 6.69 4.06
N ASP A 59 3.24 6.90 3.90
CA ASP A 59 4.01 6.35 2.78
C ASP A 59 4.20 4.83 2.94
N SER A 60 4.66 4.36 4.10
CA SER A 60 4.79 2.93 4.40
C SER A 60 3.44 2.21 4.34
N ASN A 61 2.39 2.80 4.92
CA ASN A 61 1.03 2.24 4.90
C ASN A 61 0.47 2.16 3.48
N GLY A 62 0.59 3.26 2.71
CA GLY A 62 0.14 3.31 1.33
C GLY A 62 0.90 2.33 0.44
N ALA A 63 2.21 2.23 0.59
CA ALA A 63 3.05 1.27 -0.13
C ALA A 63 2.66 -0.18 0.20
N THR A 64 2.51 -0.51 1.49
CA THR A 64 2.16 -1.87 1.93
C THR A 64 0.76 -2.28 1.47
N ALA A 65 -0.24 -1.41 1.67
CA ALA A 65 -1.60 -1.65 1.21
C ALA A 65 -1.68 -1.77 -0.32
N GLY A 66 -0.94 -0.92 -1.04
CA GLY A 66 -0.82 -0.96 -2.50
C GLY A 66 -0.19 -2.25 -3.00
N SER A 67 0.90 -2.74 -2.37
CA SER A 67 1.51 -4.02 -2.74
C SER A 67 0.55 -5.20 -2.56
N LEU A 68 -0.17 -5.25 -1.43
CA LEU A 68 -1.14 -6.31 -1.15
C LEU A 68 -2.35 -6.25 -2.09
N ALA A 69 -2.95 -5.08 -2.26
CA ALA A 69 -4.07 -4.90 -3.18
C ALA A 69 -3.66 -5.16 -4.64
N GLY A 70 -2.45 -4.77 -5.03
CA GLY A 70 -1.90 -5.04 -6.36
C GLY A 70 -1.66 -6.53 -6.62
N LEU A 71 -1.19 -7.27 -5.62
CA LEU A 71 -1.08 -8.73 -5.68
C LEU A 71 -2.46 -9.37 -5.85
N LEU A 72 -3.45 -8.95 -5.06
CA LEU A 72 -4.82 -9.46 -5.13
C LEU A 72 -5.52 -9.16 -6.46
N ALA A 73 -5.16 -8.04 -7.12
CA ALA A 73 -5.64 -7.71 -8.46
C ALA A 73 -5.10 -8.65 -9.55
N GLY A 74 -4.04 -9.42 -9.26
CA GLY A 74 -3.53 -10.52 -10.09
C GLY A 74 -2.68 -10.10 -11.29
N SER A 75 -2.82 -8.88 -11.80
CA SER A 75 -2.00 -8.35 -12.90
C SER A 75 -1.87 -6.82 -12.83
N PRO A 76 -0.72 -6.24 -13.22
CA PRO A 76 -0.58 -4.79 -13.36
C PRO A 76 -1.62 -4.17 -14.30
N ALA A 77 -2.11 -4.92 -15.30
CA ALA A 77 -3.15 -4.47 -16.23
C ALA A 77 -4.55 -4.35 -15.59
N ALA A 78 -4.76 -4.94 -14.40
CA ALA A 78 -5.99 -4.79 -13.63
C ALA A 78 -5.99 -3.53 -12.75
N LEU A 79 -4.86 -2.82 -12.65
CA LEU A 79 -4.76 -1.59 -11.87
C LEU A 79 -5.29 -0.39 -12.68
N PRO A 80 -6.02 0.56 -12.05
CA PRO A 80 -6.50 1.73 -12.77
C PRO A 80 -5.36 2.59 -13.32
N ASP A 81 -5.41 2.95 -14.62
CA ASP A 81 -4.36 3.70 -15.33
C ASP A 81 -3.89 4.97 -14.62
N ARG A 82 -4.79 5.65 -13.89
CA ARG A 82 -4.43 6.85 -13.09
C ARG A 82 -3.31 6.62 -12.08
N TRP A 83 -3.11 5.37 -11.63
CA TRP A 83 -2.07 5.00 -10.69
C TRP A 83 -0.77 4.56 -11.38
N THR A 84 -0.85 3.96 -12.57
CA THR A 84 0.30 3.35 -13.25
C THR A 84 0.85 4.21 -14.39
N ALA A 85 -0.01 4.84 -15.18
CA ALA A 85 0.39 5.63 -16.35
C ALA A 85 1.32 6.82 -16.02
N PRO A 86 1.11 7.59 -14.92
CA PRO A 86 2.02 8.69 -14.58
C PRO A 86 3.44 8.24 -14.27
N LEU A 87 3.61 7.02 -13.74
CA LEU A 87 4.90 6.46 -13.37
C LEU A 87 5.75 6.06 -14.59
N LYS A 88 5.11 5.83 -15.75
CA LYS A 88 5.77 5.47 -17.02
C LYS A 88 6.74 4.30 -16.87
N ASN A 89 6.42 3.36 -15.98
CA ASN A 89 7.29 2.25 -15.60
C ASN A 89 8.73 2.70 -15.28
N ARG A 90 8.92 3.73 -14.45
CA ARG A 90 10.25 4.22 -14.04
C ARG A 90 10.30 4.57 -12.56
N LEU A 91 11.29 4.02 -11.86
CA LEU A 91 11.57 4.31 -10.46
C LEU A 91 12.70 5.35 -10.34
N ALA A 92 12.42 6.46 -9.65
CA ALA A 92 13.45 7.39 -9.21
C ALA A 92 14.08 6.87 -7.91
N THR A 93 15.38 6.60 -7.94
CA THR A 93 16.13 6.12 -6.77
C THR A 93 17.56 6.66 -6.78
N THR A 94 18.19 6.69 -5.61
CA THR A 94 19.61 7.04 -5.41
C THR A 94 20.52 5.81 -5.41
N VAL A 95 19.96 4.59 -5.51
CA VAL A 95 20.75 3.36 -5.62
C VAL A 95 21.49 3.36 -6.95
N ALA A 96 22.83 3.29 -6.87
CA ALA A 96 23.70 3.37 -8.04
C ALA A 96 23.37 2.27 -9.06
N GLY A 97 23.19 2.66 -10.33
CA GLY A 97 22.82 1.76 -11.42
C GLY A 97 21.32 1.45 -11.56
N PHE A 98 20.47 1.91 -10.62
CA PHE A 98 19.03 1.65 -10.63
C PHE A 98 18.16 2.88 -10.88
N HIS A 99 18.76 4.06 -10.99
CA HIS A 99 17.99 5.28 -11.31
C HIS A 99 17.28 5.13 -12.67
N GLY A 100 15.95 5.26 -12.66
CA GLY A 100 15.11 5.10 -13.85
C GLY A 100 14.81 3.65 -14.23
N ILE A 101 15.16 2.66 -13.40
CA ILE A 101 14.81 1.25 -13.65
C ILE A 101 13.30 1.06 -13.74
N GLY A 102 12.86 0.13 -14.59
CA GLY A 102 11.47 -0.27 -14.68
C GLY A 102 11.00 -1.03 -13.45
N PHE A 103 9.74 -0.81 -13.04
CA PHE A 103 9.10 -1.60 -11.98
C PHE A 103 8.96 -3.07 -12.40
N ASP A 104 8.75 -3.35 -13.69
CA ASP A 104 8.74 -4.70 -14.26
C ASP A 104 10.11 -5.39 -14.15
N THR A 105 11.19 -4.71 -14.54
CA THR A 105 12.56 -5.21 -14.40
C THR A 105 12.88 -5.44 -12.94
N LEU A 106 12.54 -4.50 -12.06
CA LEU A 106 12.76 -4.66 -10.63
C LEU A 106 11.99 -5.85 -10.06
N ALA A 107 10.71 -6.02 -10.43
CA ALA A 107 9.91 -7.17 -10.01
C ALA A 107 10.49 -8.51 -10.51
N HIS A 108 10.99 -8.54 -11.75
CA HIS A 108 11.66 -9.72 -12.29
C HIS A 108 12.93 -10.07 -11.52
N LEU A 109 13.78 -9.08 -11.24
CA LEU A 109 15.00 -9.27 -10.44
C LEU A 109 14.65 -9.75 -9.03
N THR A 110 13.65 -9.17 -8.37
CA THR A 110 13.19 -9.62 -7.05
C THR A 110 12.73 -11.07 -7.07
N ALA A 111 11.96 -11.48 -8.08
CA ALA A 111 11.51 -12.87 -8.22
C ALA A 111 12.68 -13.84 -8.46
N GLN A 112 13.66 -13.44 -9.28
CA GLN A 112 14.88 -14.22 -9.50
C GLN A 112 15.67 -14.41 -8.21
N GLU A 113 15.88 -13.35 -7.43
CA GLU A 113 16.63 -13.44 -6.17
C GLU A 113 15.88 -14.24 -5.10
N ALA A 114 14.55 -14.10 -5.01
CA ALA A 114 13.74 -14.90 -4.10
C ALA A 114 13.80 -16.41 -4.41
N ALA A 115 13.95 -16.78 -5.67
CA ALA A 115 14.07 -18.18 -6.11
C ALA A 115 15.48 -18.78 -5.94
N ARG A 116 16.50 -17.95 -5.64
CA ARG A 116 17.88 -18.40 -5.38
C ARG A 116 18.11 -18.81 -3.92
N SER A 117 17.16 -18.50 -3.04
CA SER A 117 17.25 -18.73 -1.58
C SER A 117 16.74 -20.11 -1.17
#